data_AF-A0A9P5ERP5-F1
#
_entry.id   AF-A0A9P5ERP5-F1
#
_cell.length_a   1.000
_cell.length_b   1.000
_cell.length_c   1.000
_cell.angle_alpha   90.00
_cell.angle_beta   90.00
_cell.angle_gamma   90.00
#
_symmetry.space_group_name_H-M   'P 1'
#
loop_
_entity.id
_entity.type
_entity.pdbx_description
1 polymer ?
#
loop_
_entity_poly.entity_id
_entity_poly.type
_entity_poly.pdbx_seq_one_letter_code
_entity_poly.pdbx_strand_id
1 'polypeptide(L)'
;MSHLKFFAYEGQGVEKQQKFSYSQAVRVGDRIECAGQGGWDPITGEFEKEINAQIDLAFENVERCLKDAGGKGWSQVYRVNSYHVPINNEALAAMY
;
A
#
# COMPACT_ATOMS: atom_id res chain seq x y z
N MET A 1 -7.94 -23.16 8.43
CA MET A 1 -7.27 -21.96 7.87
C MET A 1 -7.62 -21.86 6.40
N SER A 2 -7.77 -20.66 5.85
CA SER A 2 -8.09 -20.50 4.42
C SER A 2 -6.94 -21.02 3.55
N HIS A 3 -7.24 -21.50 2.34
CA HIS A 3 -6.23 -21.88 1.34
C HIS A 3 -5.56 -20.66 0.67
N LEU A 4 -5.97 -19.45 1.03
CA LEU A 4 -5.43 -18.22 0.46
C LEU A 4 -4.01 -17.96 0.95
N LYS A 5 -3.19 -17.39 0.07
CA LYS A 5 -1.84 -16.94 0.40
C LYS A 5 -1.88 -15.46 0.76
N PHE A 6 -1.42 -15.16 1.97
CA PHE A 6 -1.29 -13.82 2.52
C PHE A 6 0.16 -13.35 2.42
N PHE A 7 0.35 -12.05 2.24
CA PHE A 7 1.63 -11.43 1.99
C PHE A 7 1.81 -10.22 2.90
N ALA A 8 3.06 -10.03 3.32
CA ALA A 8 3.53 -8.91 4.12
C ALA A 8 4.97 -8.67 3.71
N TYR A 9 5.22 -7.57 3.00
CA TYR A 9 6.57 -7.21 2.59
C TYR A 9 7.47 -6.99 3.81
N GLU A 10 8.77 -7.22 3.64
CA GLU A 10 9.75 -7.09 4.71
C GLU A 10 9.75 -5.69 5.35
N GLY A 11 10.13 -5.62 6.63
CA GLY A 11 10.13 -4.37 7.39
C GLY A 11 8.73 -4.01 7.87
N GLN A 12 8.22 -2.88 7.42
CA GLN A 12 6.94 -2.34 7.91
C GLN A 12 5.73 -3.21 7.56
N GLY A 13 5.78 -4.04 6.50
CA GLY A 13 4.68 -4.96 6.21
C GLY A 13 4.51 -5.99 7.33
N VAL A 14 5.61 -6.68 7.67
CA VAL A 14 5.66 -7.66 8.76
C VAL A 14 5.35 -7.03 10.12
N GLU A 15 5.91 -5.85 10.43
CA GLU A 15 5.63 -5.13 11.69
C GLU A 15 4.14 -4.84 11.85
N LYS A 16 3.52 -4.27 10.80
CA LYS A 16 2.10 -3.92 10.82
C LYS A 16 1.21 -5.17 10.86
N GLN A 17 1.63 -6.27 10.24
CA GLN A 17 0.92 -7.54 10.35
C GLN A 17 0.89 -8.04 11.79
N GLN A 18 2.03 -8.03 12.47
CA GLN A 18 2.13 -8.48 13.87
C GLN A 18 1.36 -7.56 14.83
N LYS A 19 1.43 -6.25 14.59
CA LYS A 19 0.85 -5.24 15.49
C LYS A 19 -0.64 -5.02 15.31
N PHE A 20 -1.14 -5.11 14.07
CA PHE A 20 -2.51 -4.75 13.72
C PHE A 20 -3.32 -5.90 13.14
N SER A 21 -2.77 -7.11 13.09
CA SER A 21 -3.48 -8.35 12.72
C SER A 21 -4.12 -8.32 11.32
N TYR A 22 -3.46 -7.68 10.34
CA TYR A 22 -3.86 -7.70 8.93
C TYR A 22 -2.67 -8.06 8.04
N SER A 23 -2.92 -8.44 6.78
CA SER A 23 -1.87 -8.67 5.79
C SER A 23 -1.93 -7.60 4.70
N GLN A 24 -0.78 -7.19 4.19
CA GLN A 24 -0.63 -6.13 3.20
C GLN A 24 -1.26 -6.52 1.88
N ALA A 25 -1.23 -7.80 1.54
CA ALA A 25 -2.00 -8.34 0.43
C ALA A 25 -2.47 -9.77 0.67
N VAL A 26 -3.51 -10.16 -0.06
CA VAL A 26 -3.93 -11.55 -0.22
C VAL A 26 -4.13 -11.85 -1.69
N ARG A 27 -3.74 -13.05 -2.11
CA ARG A 27 -3.95 -13.51 -3.49
C ARG A 27 -5.16 -14.43 -3.57
N VAL A 28 -6.10 -14.07 -4.43
CA VAL A 28 -7.35 -14.80 -4.70
C VAL A 28 -7.35 -15.19 -6.18
N GLY A 29 -6.87 -16.39 -6.48
CA GLY A 29 -6.61 -16.82 -7.86
C GLY A 29 -5.57 -15.91 -8.54
N ASP A 30 -5.99 -15.26 -9.63
CA ASP A 30 -5.14 -14.35 -10.40
C ASP A 30 -5.19 -12.89 -9.93
N ARG A 31 -6.02 -12.59 -8.91
CA ARG A 31 -6.19 -11.24 -8.37
C ARG A 31 -5.42 -11.06 -7.07
N ILE A 32 -4.78 -9.90 -6.94
CA ILE A 32 -4.20 -9.42 -5.69
C ILE A 32 -5.17 -8.42 -5.08
N GLU A 33 -5.55 -8.67 -3.83
CA GLU A 33 -6.28 -7.73 -2.98
C GLU A 33 -5.27 -7.04 -2.08
N CYS A 34 -5.09 -5.73 -2.27
CA CYS A 34 -4.15 -4.92 -1.49
C CYS A 34 -4.88 -4.24 -0.33
N ALA A 35 -4.32 -4.35 0.88
CA ALA A 35 -4.72 -3.51 1.99
C ALA A 35 -4.26 -2.06 1.75
N GLY A 36 -4.87 -1.11 2.46
CA GLY A 36 -4.52 0.31 2.35
C GLY A 36 -3.03 0.55 2.59
N GLN A 37 -2.38 1.26 1.67
CA GLN A 37 -1.02 1.75 1.81
C GLN A 37 -1.06 3.26 2.05
N GLY A 38 -0.11 3.76 2.83
CA GLY A 38 0.04 5.18 3.15
C GLY A 38 1.51 5.59 3.05
N GLY A 39 1.81 6.87 3.19
CA GLY A 39 3.17 7.40 3.02
C GLY A 39 4.06 7.19 4.24
N TRP A 40 4.27 5.93 4.62
CA TRP A 40 5.29 5.54 5.61
C TRP A 40 6.53 4.98 4.92
N ASP A 41 7.71 5.29 5.44
CA ASP A 41 8.96 4.67 5.01
C ASP A 41 8.88 3.15 5.27
N PRO A 42 9.18 2.29 4.29
CA PRO A 42 9.01 0.84 4.42
C PRO A 42 9.99 0.16 5.38
N ILE A 43 11.06 0.86 5.79
CA ILE A 43 12.09 0.38 6.70
C ILE A 43 11.82 0.96 8.11
N THR A 44 11.80 2.29 8.25
CA THR A 44 11.69 2.97 9.55
C THR A 44 10.26 3.07 10.06
N GLY A 45 9.28 3.12 9.15
CA GLY A 45 7.87 3.36 9.50
C GLY A 45 7.53 4.82 9.78
N GLU A 46 8.49 5.74 9.59
CA GLU A 46 8.25 7.17 9.72
C GLU A 46 7.32 7.65 8.60
N PHE A 47 6.37 8.51 8.94
CA PHE A 47 5.45 9.08 7.97
C PHE A 47 6.04 10.33 7.35
N GLU A 48 5.92 10.44 6.02
CA GLU A 48 6.18 11.68 5.34
C GLU A 48 5.18 12.76 5.74
N LYS A 49 5.69 13.97 5.94
CA LYS A 49 4.91 15.10 6.49
C LYS A 49 4.46 16.09 5.42
N GLU A 50 5.17 16.14 4.31
CA GLU A 50 4.79 16.92 3.14
C GLU A 50 3.79 16.09 2.32
N ILE A 51 2.68 16.70 1.91
CA ILE A 51 1.51 15.97 1.39
C ILE A 51 1.81 15.30 0.05
N ASN A 52 2.55 15.95 -0.85
CA ASN A 52 2.88 15.38 -2.16
C ASN A 52 3.83 14.19 -1.99
N ALA A 53 4.89 14.35 -1.20
CA ALA A 53 5.82 13.28 -0.87
C ALA A 53 5.14 12.12 -0.13
N GLN A 54 4.17 12.41 0.74
CA GLN A 54 3.38 11.37 1.42
C GLN A 54 2.50 10.59 0.44
N ILE A 55 1.89 11.26 -0.54
CA ILE A 55 1.11 10.63 -1.60
C ILE A 55 2.02 9.77 -2.49
N ASP A 56 3.15 10.31 -2.95
CA ASP A 56 4.12 9.58 -3.77
C ASP A 56 4.60 8.30 -3.05
N LEU A 57 4.98 8.43 -1.77
CA LEU A 57 5.42 7.30 -0.97
C LEU A 57 4.29 6.28 -0.73
N ALA A 58 3.03 6.72 -0.59
CA ALA A 58 1.89 5.80 -0.53
C ALA A 58 1.77 4.99 -1.83
N PHE A 59 1.97 5.62 -2.99
CA PHE A 59 1.92 4.95 -4.29
C PHE A 59 3.11 4.00 -4.50
N GLU A 60 4.29 4.35 -4.04
CA GLU A 60 5.45 3.46 -4.00
C GLU A 60 5.21 2.24 -3.09
N ASN A 61 4.52 2.45 -1.96
CA ASN A 61 4.14 1.36 -1.07
C ASN A 61 3.12 0.41 -1.72
N VAL A 62 2.21 0.91 -2.56
CA VAL A 62 1.32 0.07 -3.39
C VAL A 62 2.14 -0.76 -4.36
N GLU A 63 3.08 -0.15 -5.09
CA GLU A 63 3.98 -0.85 -6.02
C GLU A 63 4.74 -1.99 -5.32
N ARG A 64 5.31 -1.69 -4.13
CA ARG A 64 6.04 -2.66 -3.31
C ARG A 64 5.14 -3.81 -2.87
N CYS A 65 3.95 -3.50 -2.37
CA CYS A 65 2.98 -4.50 -1.93
C CYS A 65 2.54 -5.43 -3.07
N LEU A 66 2.26 -4.87 -4.25
CA LEU A 66 1.86 -5.64 -5.43
C LEU A 66 2.99 -6.56 -5.90
N LYS A 67 4.23 -6.07 -5.93
CA LYS A 67 5.41 -6.86 -6.32
C LYS A 67 5.70 -8.00 -5.33
N ASP A 68 5.61 -7.74 -4.03
CA ASP A 68 5.77 -8.75 -2.98
C ASP A 68 4.74 -9.88 -3.12
N ALA A 69 3.50 -9.54 -3.49
CA ALA A 69 2.44 -10.50 -3.79
C ALA A 69 2.57 -11.22 -5.15
N GLY A 70 3.69 -11.05 -5.85
CA GLY A 70 3.99 -11.65 -7.15
C GLY A 70 3.29 -10.98 -8.34
N GLY A 71 2.86 -9.73 -8.18
CA GLY A 71 2.31 -8.89 -9.26
C GLY A 71 3.39 -8.13 -10.04
N LYS A 72 2.97 -7.46 -11.10
CA LYS A 72 3.81 -6.60 -11.97
C LYS A 72 3.67 -5.11 -11.62
N GLY A 73 3.28 -4.81 -10.39
CA GLY A 73 3.09 -3.43 -9.93
C GLY A 73 1.90 -2.73 -10.57
N TRP A 74 2.00 -1.41 -10.70
CA TRP A 74 0.96 -0.50 -11.22
C TRP A 74 0.40 -0.89 -12.59
N SER A 75 1.18 -1.56 -13.43
CA SER A 75 0.75 -2.02 -14.76
C SER A 75 -0.46 -2.97 -14.75
N GLN A 76 -0.79 -3.57 -13.59
CA GLN A 76 -1.93 -4.47 -13.41
C GLN A 76 -3.07 -3.86 -12.59
N VAL A 77 -2.95 -2.60 -12.17
CA VAL A 77 -3.96 -1.93 -11.36
C VAL A 77 -5.03 -1.35 -12.27
N TYR A 78 -6.28 -1.76 -12.06
CA TYR A 78 -7.44 -1.28 -12.83
C TYR A 78 -8.40 -0.41 -12.01
N ARG A 79 -8.24 -0.37 -10.68
CA ARG A 79 -9.06 0.42 -9.77
C ARG A 79 -8.23 0.87 -8.57
N VAL A 80 -8.39 2.14 -8.21
CA VAL A 80 -7.84 2.74 -6.99
C VAL A 80 -9.00 3.38 -6.22
N ASN A 81 -9.02 3.20 -4.90
CA ASN A 81 -9.80 4.04 -4.00
C ASN A 81 -8.81 4.74 -3.07
N SER A 82 -8.77 6.07 -3.09
CA SER A 82 -7.90 6.88 -2.24
C SER A 82 -8.70 7.64 -1.18
N TYR A 83 -8.12 7.83 -0.01
CA TYR A 83 -8.71 8.53 1.13
C TYR A 83 -7.76 9.62 1.59
N HIS A 84 -8.27 10.85 1.78
CA HIS A 84 -7.46 12.05 1.99
C HIS A 84 -7.90 12.82 3.21
N VAL A 85 -6.95 13.23 4.05
CA VAL A 85 -7.18 14.13 5.19
C VAL A 85 -6.01 15.12 5.30
N PRO A 86 -6.21 16.42 5.04
CA PRO A 86 -7.40 17.03 4.46
C PRO A 86 -7.53 16.72 2.95
N ILE A 87 -8.76 16.75 2.42
CA ILE A 87 -9.02 16.72 0.97
C ILE A 87 -9.02 18.15 0.41
N ASN A 88 -7.85 18.79 0.39
CA ASN A 88 -7.68 20.16 -0.12
C ASN A 88 -7.27 20.16 -1.62
N ASN A 89 -7.15 21.35 -2.22
CA ASN A 89 -6.78 21.49 -3.63
C ASN A 89 -5.40 20.92 -3.94
N GLU A 90 -4.46 20.98 -3.00
CA GLU A 90 -3.11 20.43 -3.15
C GLU A 90 -3.14 18.90 -3.24
N ALA A 91 -3.81 18.24 -2.28
CA ALA A 91 -3.97 16.79 -2.30
C ALA A 91 -4.73 16.30 -3.54
N LEU A 92 -5.74 17.05 -4.00
CA LEU A 92 -6.44 16.73 -5.24
C LEU A 92 -5.53 16.91 -6.47
N ALA A 93 -4.69 17.94 -6.50
CA ALA A 93 -3.76 18.18 -7.59
C ALA A 93 -2.68 17.09 -7.69
N ALA A 94 -2.21 16.57 -6.56
CA ALA A 94 -1.22 15.49 -6.50
C ALA A 94 -1.73 14.13 -7.02
N MET A 95 -3.05 13.98 -7.17
CA MET A 95 -3.67 12.73 -7.61
C MET A 95 -3.91 12.67 -9.14
N TYR A 96 -3.64 13.77 -9.87
CA TYR A 96 -3.74 13.86 -11.33
C TYR A 96 -2.39 13.54 -11.99
#